data_AF-A0AA88U8X2-F1
#
_entry.id   AF-A0AA88U8X2-F1
#
_cell.length_a   1.000
_cell.length_b   1.000
_cell.length_c   1.000
_cell.angle_alpha   90.00
_cell.angle_beta   90.00
_cell.angle_gamma   90.00
#
_symmetry.space_group_name_H-M   'P 1'
#
loop_
_entity.id
_entity.type
_entity.pdbx_description
1 polymer ?
#
loop_
_entity_poly.entity_id
_entity_poly.type
_entity_poly.pdbx_seq_one_letter_code
_entity_poly.pdbx_strand_id
1 'polypeptide(L)' 'MAKSPETEHPVKAFGLAARDTSGVLSPLKFSRRATAEKDVRFKVLYCGICHSDLHMVKNEWGMTQYPVVPGYEI' A
#
# COMPACT_ATOMS: atom_id res chain seq x y z
N MET A 1 2.45 -13.39 17.19
CA MET A 1 3.08 -13.49 15.85
C MET A 1 2.32 -12.55 14.93
N ALA A 2 3.00 -11.60 14.28
CA ALA A 2 2.34 -10.69 13.35
C ALA A 2 1.79 -11.50 12.15
N LYS A 3 0.54 -11.26 11.75
CA LYS A 3 -0.04 -11.90 10.56
C LYS A 3 0.67 -11.37 9.32
N SER A 4 0.90 -12.23 8.32
CA SER A 4 1.41 -11.79 7.01
C SER A 4 0.38 -10.85 6.35
N PRO A 5 0.81 -9.74 5.71
CA PRO A 5 -0.09 -8.82 5.01
C PRO A 5 -1.01 -9.50 3.99
N GLU A 6 -0.59 -10.61 3.40
CA GLU A 6 -1.39 -11.40 2.44
C GLU A 6 -2.57 -12.12 3.10
N THR A 7 -2.47 -12.43 4.40
CA THR A 7 -3.42 -13.27 5.15
C THR A 7 -4.22 -12.51 6.21
N GLU A 8 -4.00 -11.20 6.31
CA GLU A 8 -4.64 -10.36 7.32
C GLU A 8 -6.15 -10.21 7.11
N HIS A 9 -6.58 -10.16 5.85
CA HIS A 9 -7.95 -9.95 5.42
C HIS A 9 -8.39 -10.93 4.30
N PRO A 10 -9.70 -11.11 4.06
CA PRO A 10 -10.18 -12.13 3.14
C PRO A 10 -9.99 -11.81 1.65
N VAL A 11 -9.78 -10.55 1.27
CA VAL A 11 -9.72 -10.15 -0.15
C VAL A 11 -8.27 -9.96 -0.54
N LYS A 12 -7.75 -10.82 -1.40
CA LYS A 12 -6.39 -10.73 -1.91
C LYS A 12 -6.22 -9.49 -2.79
N ALA A 13 -5.08 -8.83 -2.62
CA ALA A 13 -4.70 -7.63 -3.36
C ALA A 13 -3.21 -7.70 -3.74
N PHE A 14 -2.84 -6.90 -4.73
CA PHE A 14 -1.49 -6.84 -5.27
C PHE A 14 -1.14 -5.38 -5.59
N GLY A 15 0.12 -5.02 -5.37
CA GLY A 15 0.61 -3.67 -5.63
C GLY A 15 2.13 -3.59 -5.51
N LEU A 16 2.65 -2.37 -5.52
CA LEU A 16 4.07 -2.08 -5.32
C LEU A 16 4.29 -1.50 -3.93
N ALA A 17 5.33 -1.96 -3.25
CA ALA A 17 5.67 -1.48 -1.92
C ALA A 17 7.17 -1.24 -1.76
N ALA A 18 7.52 -0.22 -0.99
CA ALA A 18 8.86 -0.07 -0.44
C ALA A 18 8.95 -0.84 0.89
N ARG A 19 10.13 -1.37 1.20
CA ARG A 19 10.38 -2.18 2.41
C ARG A 19 11.35 -1.52 3.39
N ASP A 20 12.04 -0.48 2.93
CA ASP A 20 13.04 0.27 3.67
C ASP A 20 13.20 1.68 3.07
N THR A 21 14.08 2.47 3.66
CA THR A 21 14.34 3.87 3.31
C THR A 21 15.03 4.07 1.95
N SER A 22 15.43 3.01 1.23
CA SER A 22 15.87 3.13 -0.16
C SER A 22 14.74 3.64 -1.07
N GLY A 23 13.49 3.40 -0.68
CA GLY A 23 12.31 3.73 -1.47
C GLY A 23 12.13 2.86 -2.72
N VAL A 24 12.92 1.79 -2.87
CA VAL A 24 12.81 0.89 -4.03
C VAL A 24 11.50 0.12 -3.96
N LEU A 25 10.63 0.40 -4.92
CA LEU A 25 9.35 -0.27 -5.06
C LEU A 25 9.54 -1.65 -5.68
N SER A 26 8.93 -2.66 -5.08
CA SER A 26 8.84 -4.00 -5.65
C SER A 26 7.51 -4.67 -5.32
N PRO A 27 7.10 -5.69 -6.10
CA PRO A 27 5.82 -6.37 -5.93
C PRO A 27 5.54 -6.81 -4.50
N LEU A 28 4.31 -6.59 -4.04
CA LEU A 28 3.80 -7.05 -2.75
C LEU A 28 2.40 -7.64 -2.92
N LYS A 29 2.21 -8.84 -2.39
CA LYS A 29 0.88 -9.42 -2.16
C LYS A 29 0.42 -9.02 -0.76
N PHE A 30 -0.80 -8.52 -0.67
CA PHE A 30 -1.43 -8.13 0.59
C PHE A 30 -2.92 -8.42 0.52
N SER A 31 -3.67 -7.97 1.51
CA SER A 31 -5.10 -8.19 1.57
C SER A 31 -5.87 -6.94 2.01
N ARG A 32 -7.15 -6.87 1.64
CA ARG A 32 -8.10 -5.83 2.03
C ARG A 32 -9.33 -6.46 2.67
N ARG A 33 -10.03 -5.69 3.51
CA ARG A 33 -11.26 -6.12 4.17
C ARG A 33 -12.34 -6.57 3.17
N ALA A 34 -13.26 -7.41 3.63
CA ALA A 34 -14.51 -7.66 2.90
C ALA A 34 -15.30 -6.34 2.74
N THR A 35 -16.06 -6.20 1.66
CA THR A 35 -16.89 -5.01 1.44
C THR A 35 -18.08 -5.07 2.39
N ALA A 36 -18.14 -4.16 3.36
CA ALA A 36 -19.31 -3.98 4.21
C ALA A 36 -20.41 -3.16 3.51
N GLU A 37 -21.57 -3.00 4.15
CA GLU A 37 -22.75 -2.32 3.59
C GLU A 37 -22.50 -0.88 3.13
N LYS A 38 -21.54 -0.19 3.75
CA LYS A 38 -21.20 1.21 3.44
C LYS A 38 -19.85 1.35 2.73
N ASP A 39 -19.22 0.25 2.34
CA ASP A 39 -17.93 0.26 1.66
C ASP A 39 -18.10 0.29 0.14
N VAL A 40 -17.23 1.05 -0.54
CA VAL A 40 -17.10 1.00 -1.99
C VAL A 40 -15.83 0.24 -2.35
N ARG A 41 -15.97 -0.83 -3.13
CA ARG A 41 -14.85 -1.53 -3.76
C ARG A 41 -14.86 -1.26 -5.25
N PHE A 42 -13.72 -0.87 -5.79
CA PHE A 42 -13.55 -0.61 -7.21
C PHE A 42 -12.22 -1.15 -7.70
N LYS A 43 -12.11 -1.31 -9.01
CA LYS A 43 -10.85 -1.66 -9.68
C LYS A 43 -10.10 -0.38 -9.98
N VAL A 44 -8.88 -0.27 -9.46
CA VAL A 44 -7.97 0.83 -9.80
C VAL A 44 -7.58 0.70 -11.27
N LEU A 45 -7.85 1.73 -12.06
CA LEU A 45 -7.41 1.82 -13.46
C LEU A 45 -6.17 2.71 -13.59
N TYR A 46 -6.13 3.80 -12.83
CA TYR A 46 -5.05 4.78 -12.81
C TYR A 46 -4.75 5.19 -11.38
N CYS A 47 -3.50 5.59 -11.12
CA CYS A 47 -3.08 6.21 -9.88
C CYS A 47 -2.04 7.27 -10.24
N GLY A 48 -2.23 8.51 -9.80
CA GLY A 48 -1.26 9.58 -9.93
C GLY A 48 0.01 9.28 -9.14
N ILE A 49 1.13 9.87 -9.58
CA ILE A 49 2.41 9.85 -8.86
C ILE A 49 2.75 11.30 -8.52
N CYS A 50 2.99 11.56 -7.25
CA CYS A 50 3.31 12.88 -6.74
C CYS A 50 4.61 12.88 -5.92
N HIS A 51 5.16 14.07 -5.67
CA HIS A 51 6.38 14.22 -4.87
C HIS A 51 6.19 13.71 -3.43
N SER A 52 4.97 13.79 -2.89
CA SER A 52 4.65 13.24 -1.56
C SER A 52 4.90 11.73 -1.49
N ASP A 53 4.70 10.99 -2.59
CA ASP A 53 5.01 9.56 -2.62
C ASP A 53 6.51 9.32 -2.41
N LEU A 54 7.38 10.17 -2.98
CA LEU A 54 8.82 10.08 -2.83
C LEU A 54 9.24 10.31 -1.37
N HIS A 55 8.74 11.37 -0.75
CA HIS A 55 9.01 11.68 0.66
C HIS A 55 8.57 10.53 1.59
N MET A 56 7.41 9.92 1.29
CA MET A 56 6.89 8.78 2.02
C MET A 56 7.75 7.53 1.83
N VAL A 57 8.03 7.09 0.59
CA VAL A 57 8.78 5.83 0.38
C VAL A 57 10.22 5.89 0.89
N LYS A 58 10.85 7.07 0.93
CA LYS A 58 12.19 7.30 1.48
C LYS A 58 12.21 7.65 2.97
N ASN A 59 11.05 7.78 3.59
CA ASN A 59 10.90 8.17 4.99
C ASN A 59 11.56 9.52 5.35
N GLU A 60 11.50 10.50 4.46
CA GLU A 60 12.14 11.81 4.66
C GLU A 60 11.46 12.62 5.78
N TRP A 61 10.21 12.29 6.14
CA TRP A 61 9.49 12.85 7.29
C TRP A 61 9.59 12.01 8.57
N GLY A 62 10.30 10.86 8.54
CA GLY A 62 10.54 10.03 9.72
C GLY A 62 9.33 9.25 10.28
N MET A 63 8.19 9.25 9.58
CA MET A 63 6.93 8.66 10.06
C MET A 63 6.41 7.47 9.21
N THR A 64 7.20 6.98 8.27
CA THR A 64 6.80 5.91 7.35
C THR A 64 6.82 4.55 8.03
N GLN A 65 5.73 3.79 7.86
CA GLN A 65 5.64 2.40 8.32
C GLN A 65 5.81 1.45 7.14
N TYR A 66 6.83 0.59 7.21
CA TYR A 66 7.11 -0.39 6.17
C TYR A 66 6.47 -1.75 6.47
N PRO A 67 6.01 -2.51 5.46
CA PRO A 67 6.00 -2.13 4.03
C PRO A 67 4.96 -1.04 3.71
N VAL A 68 5.34 -0.04 2.92
CA VAL A 68 4.46 1.07 2.52
C VAL A 68 4.05 0.91 1.05
N VAL A 69 2.75 0.98 0.78
CA VAL A 69 2.17 1.02 -0.57
C VAL A 69 1.70 2.47 -0.82
N PRO A 70 2.43 3.29 -1.59
CA PRO A 70 2.03 4.66 -1.91
C PRO A 70 0.84 4.69 -2.89
N GLY A 71 0.33 5.88 -3.20
CA GLY A 71 -0.81 6.09 -4.09
C GLY A 71 -2.05 6.60 -3.35
N TYR A 72 -2.20 7.92 -3.35
CA TYR A 72 -3.34 8.62 -2.73
C TYR A 72 -4.18 9.42 -3.73
N GLU A 73 -3.85 9.33 -5.02
CA GLU A 73 -4.55 9.97 -6.14
C GLU A 73 -5.11 8.88 -7.07
N ILE A 74 -6.22 8.25 -6.66
CA ILE A 74 -6.80 7.03 -7.28
C ILE A 74 -8.15 7.33 -7.93
#